data_AF-C5LFF3-F1
#
_entry.id   AF-C5LFF3-F1
#
_cell.length_a   1.000
_cell.length_b   1.000
_cell.length_c   1.000
_cell.angle_alpha   90.00
_cell.angle_beta   90.00
_cell.angle_gamma   90.00
#
_symmetry.space_group_name_H-M   'P 1'
#
loop_
_entity.id
_entity.type
_entity.pdbx_description
1 polymer ?
#
loop_
_entity_poly.entity_id
_entity_poly.type
_entity_poly.pdbx_seq_one_letter_code
_entity_poly.pdbx_strand_id
1 'polypeptide(L)'
;DAEGLTVNGRYEGGGKGELYVSYEGDHRVLRFLEGVGSPRSTNLNVSNLLTNCPSNGGLEAILKQRRDGLLLMLCEEPPISSTTDPQDRMVLPGWAYNESSNEVKRFFVESNQSFFPTDFGELNNGDLMILFRSYLRFVPNEGNGMRIGYITKPELQEVLAKGETIKPFIIAEIFSRDGYNIDNMEGLAVRGDPRTGRIFVYLVSDNNYNE
;
A
#
# COMPACT_ATOMS: atom_id res chain seq x y z
N ASP A 1 8.32 13.54 1.06
CA ASP A 1 7.20 13.90 1.93
C ASP A 1 6.72 12.69 2.73
N ALA A 2 5.54 12.76 3.36
CA ALA A 2 4.95 11.63 4.08
C ALA A 2 3.88 11.01 3.20
N GLU A 3 3.99 9.71 2.93
CA GLU A 3 3.22 9.06 1.86
C GLU A 3 2.18 8.10 2.45
N GLY A 4 2.63 6.94 2.91
CA GLY A 4 1.79 5.90 3.46
C GLY A 4 1.49 6.05 4.95
N LEU A 5 0.29 5.62 5.34
CA LEU A 5 -0.18 5.64 6.72
C LEU A 5 -0.89 4.33 7.08
N THR A 6 -0.50 3.71 8.19
CA THR A 6 -1.29 2.60 8.76
C THR A 6 -1.41 2.69 10.27
N VAL A 7 -2.54 2.19 10.76
CA VAL A 7 -2.89 2.17 12.19
C VAL A 7 -2.91 0.74 12.71
N ASN A 8 -2.39 0.55 13.92
CA ASN A 8 -2.59 -0.67 14.70
C ASN A 8 -3.27 -0.33 16.04
N GLY A 9 -4.35 -1.03 16.36
CA GLY A 9 -5.15 -0.79 17.56
C GLY A 9 -6.39 0.09 17.34
N ARG A 10 -7.04 0.51 18.43
CA ARG A 10 -8.24 1.37 18.41
C ARG A 10 -7.92 2.74 18.99
N TYR A 11 -8.26 3.80 18.26
CA TYR A 11 -8.15 5.20 18.72
C TYR A 11 -9.41 5.74 19.42
N GLU A 12 -10.40 4.88 19.72
CA GLU A 12 -11.60 5.32 20.44
C GLU A 12 -11.34 5.40 21.95
N GLY A 13 -11.55 6.58 22.55
CA GLY A 13 -11.65 6.75 24.00
C GLY A 13 -10.34 6.80 24.79
N GLY A 14 -9.20 7.10 24.15
CA GLY A 14 -7.88 7.16 24.81
C GLY A 14 -7.16 5.81 24.87
N GLY A 15 -7.38 4.95 23.88
CA GLY A 15 -6.74 3.64 23.76
C GLY A 15 -5.40 3.69 23.04
N LYS A 16 -4.43 2.90 23.54
CA LYS A 16 -3.06 2.72 23.03
C LYS A 16 -3.05 2.28 21.56
N GLY A 17 -3.07 3.24 20.65
CA GLY A 17 -2.88 3.05 19.23
C GLY A 17 -1.42 3.26 18.82
N GLU A 18 -1.05 2.65 17.70
CA GLU A 18 0.23 2.87 17.05
C GLU A 18 -0.02 3.38 15.65
N LEU A 19 0.75 4.39 15.25
CA LEU A 19 0.74 4.94 13.91
C LEU A 19 2.06 4.62 13.25
N TYR A 20 2.01 4.17 12.01
CA TYR A 20 3.17 3.97 11.16
C TYR A 20 3.04 4.88 9.97
N VAL A 21 4.08 5.66 9.69
CA VAL A 21 4.13 6.62 8.59
C VAL A 21 5.38 6.38 7.78
N SER A 22 5.25 6.17 6.48
CA SER A 22 6.38 6.14 5.56
C SER A 22 6.70 7.54 5.05
N TYR A 23 7.98 7.77 4.78
CA TYR A 23 8.47 9.01 4.20
C TYR A 23 9.32 8.70 2.97
N GLU A 24 9.16 9.48 1.92
CA GLU A 24 10.06 9.49 0.75
C GLU A 24 11.21 10.50 0.94
N GLY A 25 12.22 10.44 0.07
CA GLY A 25 13.45 11.24 0.13
C GLY A 25 14.47 10.71 1.14
N ASP A 26 14.09 10.62 2.41
CA ASP A 26 14.83 9.87 3.45
C ASP A 26 14.04 8.61 3.81
N HIS A 27 14.14 7.59 2.96
CA HIS A 27 13.30 6.40 3.04
C HIS A 27 13.37 5.75 4.43
N ARG A 28 12.28 5.91 5.18
CA ARG A 28 12.15 5.42 6.55
C ARG A 28 10.68 5.21 6.88
N VAL A 29 10.44 4.41 7.92
CA VAL A 29 9.13 4.29 8.54
C VAL A 29 9.26 4.72 10.00
N LEU A 30 8.48 5.73 10.38
CA LEU A 30 8.38 6.18 11.76
C LEU A 30 7.18 5.51 12.42
N ARG A 31 7.43 4.89 13.58
CA ARG A 31 6.37 4.43 14.49
C ARG A 31 6.13 5.48 15.56
N PHE A 32 4.89 5.91 15.70
CA PHE A 32 4.45 6.80 16.75
C PHE A 32 3.59 6.02 17.75
N LEU A 33 3.97 6.08 19.01
CA LEU A 33 3.15 5.59 20.13
C LEU A 33 2.21 6.71 20.57
N GLU A 34 0.97 6.36 20.92
CA GLU A 34 -0.02 7.33 21.37
C GLU A 34 0.48 8.24 22.52
N GLY A 35 0.07 9.52 22.43
CA GLY A 35 0.16 10.54 23.47
C GLY A 35 -0.08 11.92 22.86
N VAL A 36 -1.23 12.54 23.13
CA VAL A 36 -1.55 13.90 22.64
C VAL A 36 -0.50 14.88 23.20
N GLY A 37 0.30 15.48 22.32
CA GLY A 37 1.15 16.63 22.65
C GLY A 37 2.65 16.49 22.36
N SER A 38 3.18 15.26 22.17
CA SER A 38 4.57 15.00 21.71
C SER A 38 4.76 13.51 21.45
N PRO A 39 4.21 12.95 20.35
CA PRO A 39 4.35 11.53 20.09
C PRO A 39 5.84 11.20 19.88
N ARG A 40 6.39 10.32 20.73
CA ARG A 40 7.75 9.81 20.53
C ARG A 40 7.72 8.95 19.27
N SER A 41 8.47 9.38 18.26
CA SER A 41 8.70 8.58 17.06
C SER A 41 9.93 7.71 17.24
N THR A 42 9.84 6.44 16.85
CA THR A 42 11.00 5.56 16.69
C THR A 42 11.14 5.23 15.21
N ASN A 43 12.34 5.39 14.66
CA ASN A 43 12.63 4.93 13.32
C ASN A 43 12.71 3.40 13.34
N LEU A 44 11.92 2.73 12.49
CA LEU A 44 12.03 1.30 12.32
C LEU A 44 13.30 0.97 11.55
N ASN A 45 13.94 -0.14 11.91
CA ASN A 45 15.16 -0.59 11.25
C ASN A 45 14.86 -1.26 9.89
N VAL A 46 14.22 -0.51 9.00
CA VAL A 46 13.85 -0.92 7.65
C VAL A 46 14.59 -0.11 6.59
N SER A 47 15.32 0.94 6.95
CA SER A 47 16.00 1.86 6.02
C SER A 47 16.92 1.16 5.01
N ASN A 48 17.63 0.10 5.43
CA ASN A 48 18.50 -0.67 4.53
C ASN A 48 17.73 -1.45 3.45
N LEU A 49 16.43 -1.68 3.64
CA LEU A 49 15.57 -2.34 2.66
C LEU A 49 15.14 -1.37 1.56
N LEU A 50 14.98 -0.11 1.93
CA LEU A 50 14.35 0.93 1.12
C LEU A 50 15.31 1.60 0.13
N THR A 51 16.60 1.27 0.18
CA THR A 51 17.57 1.68 -0.85
C THR A 51 17.25 1.13 -2.24
N ASN A 52 16.30 0.21 -2.34
CA ASN A 52 15.83 -0.37 -3.61
C ASN A 52 14.53 0.28 -4.13
N CYS A 53 13.87 1.15 -3.36
CA CYS A 53 12.82 2.00 -3.92
C CYS A 53 13.48 3.16 -4.70
N PRO A 54 12.88 3.64 -5.79
CA PRO A 54 13.31 4.87 -6.45
C PRO A 54 13.20 6.08 -5.51
N SER A 55 13.98 7.13 -5.80
CA SER A 55 14.01 8.36 -5.00
C SER A 55 12.72 9.18 -5.07
N ASN A 56 11.90 8.96 -6.10
CA ASN A 56 10.57 9.52 -6.32
C ASN A 56 9.64 8.31 -6.54
N GLY A 57 8.61 8.13 -5.71
CA GLY A 57 7.85 6.87 -5.66
C GLY A 57 8.38 5.88 -4.62
N GLY A 58 8.53 6.38 -3.39
CA GLY A 58 9.06 5.67 -2.23
C GLY A 58 8.10 4.58 -1.74
N LEU A 59 8.03 4.39 -0.41
CA LEU A 59 7.05 3.48 0.20
C LEU A 59 5.67 4.15 0.25
N GLU A 60 4.84 3.93 -0.74
CA GLU A 60 3.48 4.49 -0.80
C GLU A 60 2.51 3.64 0.01
N ALA A 61 2.40 2.36 -0.34
CA ALA A 61 1.43 1.48 0.29
C ALA A 61 2.06 0.78 1.50
N ILE A 62 1.57 1.08 2.71
CA ILE A 62 1.97 0.42 3.95
C ILE A 62 0.77 -0.11 4.73
N LEU A 63 0.94 -1.26 5.39
CA LEU A 63 -0.11 -1.85 6.22
C LEU A 63 0.48 -2.64 7.40
N LYS A 64 0.01 -2.34 8.61
CA LYS A 64 0.27 -3.15 9.78
C LYS A 64 -0.86 -4.17 9.95
N GLN A 65 -0.58 -5.44 9.65
CA GLN A 65 -1.58 -6.52 9.76
C GLN A 65 -2.04 -6.70 11.20
N ARG A 66 -3.36 -6.81 11.41
CA ARG A 66 -3.95 -6.94 12.75
C ARG A 66 -3.71 -8.32 13.36
N ARG A 67 -3.63 -9.37 12.54
CA ARG A 67 -3.51 -10.76 13.02
C ARG A 67 -2.07 -11.22 13.13
N ASP A 68 -1.31 -11.07 12.05
CA ASP A 68 0.05 -11.62 11.96
C ASP A 68 1.10 -10.59 12.43
N GLY A 69 0.70 -9.33 12.60
CA GLY A 69 1.59 -8.27 13.09
C GLY A 69 2.70 -7.88 12.11
N LEU A 70 2.65 -8.34 10.85
CA LEU A 70 3.61 -7.92 9.84
C LEU A 70 3.32 -6.49 9.41
N LEU A 71 4.38 -5.69 9.29
CA LEU A 71 4.33 -4.42 8.58
C LEU A 71 4.65 -4.70 7.11
N LEU A 72 3.64 -4.63 6.26
CA LEU A 72 3.76 -4.73 4.82
C LEU A 72 4.07 -3.35 4.25
N MET A 73 4.99 -3.29 3.30
CA MET A 73 5.48 -2.08 2.66
C MET A 73 5.71 -2.39 1.18
N LEU A 74 5.26 -1.51 0.28
CA LEU A 74 5.39 -1.67 -1.17
C LEU A 74 5.82 -0.34 -1.79
N CYS A 75 6.81 -0.36 -2.69
CA CYS A 75 7.20 0.86 -3.39
C CYS A 75 6.19 1.25 -4.48
N GLU A 76 6.07 2.54 -4.81
CA GLU A 76 5.25 3.01 -5.93
C GLU A 76 5.74 2.47 -7.28
N GLU A 77 7.05 2.59 -7.47
CA GLU A 77 7.71 2.41 -8.75
C GLU A 77 8.72 1.26 -8.67
N PRO A 78 8.96 0.57 -9.80
CA PRO A 78 9.99 -0.45 -9.87
C PRO A 78 11.38 0.22 -9.85
N PRO A 79 12.45 -0.51 -9.50
CA PRO A 79 13.80 0.06 -9.55
C PRO A 79 14.13 0.64 -10.93
N ILE A 80 14.87 1.76 -10.98
CA ILE A 80 15.21 2.49 -12.21
C ILE A 80 15.84 1.58 -13.30
N SER A 81 16.46 0.45 -12.92
CA SER A 81 17.07 -0.51 -13.86
C SER A 81 16.11 -1.53 -14.49
N SER A 82 14.82 -1.56 -14.14
CA SER A 82 13.85 -2.56 -14.64
C SER A 82 12.90 -2.06 -15.73
N THR A 83 13.29 -1.03 -16.47
CA THR A 83 12.46 -0.46 -17.54
C THR A 83 12.67 -1.20 -18.85
N THR A 84 11.74 -2.12 -19.15
CA THR A 84 11.08 -2.39 -20.44
C THR A 84 10.68 -3.86 -20.49
N ASP A 85 9.53 -4.22 -19.90
CA ASP A 85 8.85 -5.46 -20.25
C ASP A 85 8.01 -5.20 -21.51
N PRO A 86 8.20 -5.94 -22.62
CA PRO A 86 7.37 -5.83 -23.83
C PRO A 86 5.88 -6.09 -23.58
N GLN A 87 5.53 -6.72 -22.46
CA GLN A 87 4.15 -7.07 -22.07
C GLN A 87 3.51 -6.03 -21.15
N ASP A 88 4.12 -4.84 -21.02
CA ASP A 88 3.64 -3.75 -20.15
C ASP A 88 3.55 -4.12 -18.66
N ARG A 89 4.25 -5.19 -18.25
CA ARG A 89 4.28 -5.62 -16.85
C ARG A 89 5.25 -4.79 -16.03
N MET A 90 4.84 -4.49 -14.81
CA MET A 90 5.62 -3.80 -13.80
C MET A 90 5.70 -4.67 -12.55
N VAL A 91 6.90 -4.87 -12.00
CA VAL A 91 7.11 -5.69 -10.79
C VAL A 91 7.61 -4.79 -9.68
N LEU A 92 6.77 -4.59 -8.68
CA LEU A 92 6.96 -3.63 -7.61
C LEU A 92 7.55 -4.32 -6.38
N PRO A 93 8.72 -3.89 -5.88
CA PRO A 93 9.34 -4.52 -4.72
C PRO A 93 8.60 -4.15 -3.43
N GLY A 94 8.40 -5.15 -2.58
CA GLY A 94 7.80 -4.99 -1.25
C GLY A 94 8.48 -5.83 -0.18
N TRP A 95 8.18 -5.51 1.08
CA TRP A 95 8.73 -6.17 2.25
C TRP A 95 7.66 -6.40 3.32
N ALA A 96 7.74 -7.55 3.97
CA ALA A 96 7.02 -7.85 5.19
C ALA A 96 8.01 -7.88 6.35
N TYR A 97 7.86 -6.93 7.26
CA TYR A 97 8.70 -6.79 8.44
C TYR A 97 7.99 -7.31 9.70
N ASN A 98 8.64 -8.22 10.42
CA ASN A 98 8.22 -8.68 11.73
C ASN A 98 9.04 -7.98 12.81
N GLU A 99 8.44 -7.00 13.50
CA GLU A 99 9.09 -6.24 14.56
C GLU A 99 9.58 -7.12 15.73
N SER A 100 8.85 -8.19 16.06
CA SER A 100 9.16 -9.03 17.23
C SER A 100 10.39 -9.92 17.01
N SER A 101 10.57 -10.45 15.79
CA SER A 101 11.73 -11.27 15.43
C SER A 101 12.84 -10.47 14.74
N ASN A 102 12.56 -9.20 14.38
CA ASN A 102 13.38 -8.39 13.48
C ASN A 102 13.67 -9.09 12.14
N GLU A 103 12.76 -9.96 11.69
CA GLU A 103 12.85 -10.67 10.41
C GLU A 103 12.22 -9.82 9.30
N VAL A 104 12.84 -9.85 8.14
CA VAL A 104 12.34 -9.20 6.93
C VAL A 104 12.23 -10.24 5.83
N LYS A 105 11.05 -10.30 5.21
CA LYS A 105 10.82 -11.08 3.98
C LYS A 105 10.56 -10.13 2.82
N ARG A 106 11.17 -10.39 1.67
CA ARG A 106 10.90 -9.65 0.44
C ARG A 106 9.78 -10.35 -0.33
N PHE A 107 8.99 -9.57 -1.04
CA PHE A 107 8.07 -10.06 -2.06
C PHE A 107 7.99 -9.04 -3.20
N PHE A 108 7.24 -9.35 -4.25
CA PHE A 108 6.97 -8.42 -5.32
C PHE A 108 5.49 -8.44 -5.69
N VAL A 109 4.97 -7.33 -6.23
CA VAL A 109 3.59 -7.24 -6.74
C VAL A 109 3.64 -6.96 -8.24
N GLU A 110 2.95 -7.77 -9.04
CA GLU A 110 2.73 -7.50 -10.45
C GLU A 110 1.65 -6.42 -10.62
N SER A 111 1.97 -5.39 -11.38
CA SER A 111 1.07 -4.39 -11.94
C SER A 111 1.37 -4.20 -13.44
N ASN A 112 0.83 -3.16 -14.06
CA ASN A 112 1.23 -2.69 -15.38
C ASN A 112 1.79 -1.25 -15.30
N GLN A 113 2.42 -0.74 -16.36
CA GLN A 113 3.10 0.57 -16.33
C GLN A 113 2.16 1.77 -16.15
N SER A 114 0.85 1.55 -16.10
CA SER A 114 -0.16 2.59 -15.91
C SER A 114 -0.72 2.64 -14.50
N PHE A 115 -0.52 1.60 -13.67
CA PHE A 115 -1.14 1.49 -12.35
C PHE A 115 -0.10 1.37 -11.23
N PHE A 116 -0.07 2.36 -10.35
CA PHE A 116 0.88 2.52 -9.25
C PHE A 116 0.16 2.32 -7.91
N PRO A 117 0.70 1.53 -6.96
CA PRO A 117 0.04 1.26 -5.70
C PRO A 117 0.07 2.50 -4.80
N THR A 118 -1.02 2.76 -4.09
CA THR A 118 -1.13 3.89 -3.17
C THR A 118 -1.43 3.45 -1.74
N ASP A 119 -2.26 2.41 -1.56
CA ASP A 119 -2.61 1.96 -0.21
C ASP A 119 -3.04 0.49 -0.13
N PHE A 120 -3.02 -0.05 1.07
CA PHE A 120 -3.44 -1.41 1.42
C PHE A 120 -4.62 -1.40 2.40
N GLY A 121 -5.56 -2.31 2.19
CA GLY A 121 -6.65 -2.59 3.12
C GLY A 121 -6.65 -4.04 3.60
N GLU A 122 -6.68 -4.28 4.92
CA GLU A 122 -6.84 -5.64 5.46
C GLU A 122 -8.31 -5.98 5.72
N LEU A 123 -8.78 -7.11 5.21
CA LEU A 123 -10.08 -7.68 5.56
C LEU A 123 -10.04 -8.46 6.88
N ASN A 124 -11.22 -8.75 7.44
CA ASN A 124 -11.32 -9.44 8.73
C ASN A 124 -10.73 -10.86 8.69
N ASN A 125 -10.68 -11.51 7.53
CA ASN A 125 -10.07 -12.84 7.35
C ASN A 125 -8.54 -12.79 7.19
N GLY A 126 -7.95 -11.60 7.04
CA GLY A 126 -6.52 -11.40 6.79
C GLY A 126 -6.15 -11.32 5.31
N ASP A 127 -7.14 -11.41 4.42
CA ASP A 127 -6.96 -11.11 3.00
C ASP A 127 -6.75 -9.61 2.82
N LEU A 128 -6.10 -9.22 1.73
CA LEU A 128 -5.71 -7.86 1.45
C LEU A 128 -6.40 -7.33 0.20
N MET A 129 -6.70 -6.04 0.22
CA MET A 129 -6.95 -5.24 -0.97
C MET A 129 -5.78 -4.28 -1.18
N ILE A 130 -5.42 -4.05 -2.44
CA ILE A 130 -4.45 -3.02 -2.83
C ILE A 130 -5.17 -2.03 -3.73
N LEU A 131 -5.05 -0.74 -3.41
CA LEU A 131 -5.46 0.33 -4.29
C LEU A 131 -4.30 0.69 -5.21
N PHE A 132 -4.58 0.80 -6.50
CA PHE A 132 -3.69 1.37 -7.48
C PHE A 132 -4.34 2.60 -8.11
N ARG A 133 -3.53 3.61 -8.41
CA ARG A 133 -3.89 4.80 -9.19
C ARG A 133 -3.30 4.76 -10.59
N SER A 134 -3.99 5.39 -11.53
CA SER A 134 -3.50 5.69 -12.87
C SER A 134 -3.79 7.13 -13.22
N TYR A 135 -2.86 7.77 -13.91
CA TYR A 135 -2.99 9.15 -14.35
C TYR A 135 -3.29 9.24 -15.84
N LEU A 136 -4.03 10.27 -16.22
CA LEU A 136 -4.26 10.66 -17.63
C LEU A 136 -2.96 10.68 -18.45
N ARG A 137 -1.82 11.11 -17.87
CA ARG A 137 -0.54 11.16 -18.61
C ARG A 137 -0.05 9.78 -19.09
N PHE A 138 -0.41 8.71 -18.37
CA PHE A 138 -0.04 7.34 -18.69
C PHE A 138 -1.07 6.70 -19.62
N VAL A 139 -2.35 7.06 -19.47
CA VAL A 139 -3.46 6.58 -20.31
C VAL A 139 -4.31 7.74 -20.85
N PRO A 140 -3.81 8.51 -21.83
CA PRO A 140 -4.48 9.75 -22.28
C PRO A 140 -5.91 9.57 -22.79
N ASN A 141 -6.22 8.38 -23.31
CA ASN A 141 -7.54 8.06 -23.84
C ASN A 141 -8.52 7.56 -22.76
N GLU A 142 -8.03 7.27 -21.54
CA GLU A 142 -8.83 6.70 -20.45
C GLU A 142 -9.04 7.71 -19.31
N GLY A 143 -8.13 8.66 -19.14
CA GLY A 143 -8.17 9.61 -18.03
C GLY A 143 -7.62 9.03 -16.75
N ASN A 144 -7.96 9.64 -15.61
CA ASN A 144 -7.55 9.11 -14.32
C ASN A 144 -8.25 7.78 -14.07
N GLY A 145 -7.54 6.84 -13.45
CA GLY A 145 -8.02 5.49 -13.22
C GLY A 145 -7.70 5.02 -11.81
N MET A 146 -8.48 4.07 -11.34
CA MET A 146 -8.17 3.32 -10.14
C MET A 146 -8.42 1.83 -10.37
N ARG A 147 -7.66 1.01 -9.66
CA ARG A 147 -7.78 -0.44 -9.68
C ARG A 147 -7.71 -0.98 -8.27
N ILE A 148 -8.53 -1.97 -7.97
CA ILE A 148 -8.48 -2.70 -6.69
C ILE A 148 -8.04 -4.12 -6.98
N GLY A 149 -6.86 -4.46 -6.47
CA GLY A 149 -6.35 -5.82 -6.43
C GLY A 149 -6.75 -6.53 -5.14
N TYR A 150 -6.97 -7.83 -5.21
CA TYR A 150 -7.28 -8.70 -4.09
C TYR A 150 -6.20 -9.77 -3.94
N ILE A 151 -5.77 -10.01 -2.71
CA ILE A 151 -4.77 -11.01 -2.35
C ILE A 151 -5.32 -11.83 -1.19
N THR A 152 -5.35 -13.14 -1.35
CA THR A 152 -5.72 -14.01 -0.23
C THR A 152 -4.55 -14.14 0.75
N LYS A 153 -4.86 -14.36 2.03
CA LYS A 153 -3.84 -14.63 3.05
C LYS A 153 -2.94 -15.83 2.67
N PRO A 154 -3.46 -16.97 2.19
CA PRO A 154 -2.60 -18.09 1.78
C PRO A 154 -1.62 -17.73 0.65
N GLU A 155 -2.05 -17.00 -0.37
CA GLU A 155 -1.17 -16.55 -1.47
C GLU A 155 -0.05 -15.64 -0.94
N LEU A 156 -0.39 -14.68 -0.07
CA LEU A 156 0.61 -13.83 0.57
C LEU A 156 1.64 -14.66 1.34
N GLN A 157 1.20 -15.62 2.15
CA GLN A 157 2.09 -16.44 2.96
C GLN A 157 3.02 -17.32 2.10
N GLU A 158 2.49 -17.88 1.01
CA GLU A 158 3.28 -18.67 0.06
C GLU A 158 4.34 -17.80 -0.61
N VAL A 159 3.96 -16.62 -1.11
CA VAL A 159 4.87 -15.68 -1.76
C VAL A 159 5.94 -15.20 -0.79
N LEU A 160 5.58 -14.87 0.46
CA LEU A 160 6.55 -14.46 1.49
C LEU A 160 7.53 -15.59 1.84
N ALA A 161 7.08 -16.85 1.82
CA ALA A 161 7.96 -18.00 2.09
C ALA A 161 8.99 -18.23 0.97
N LYS A 162 8.64 -17.88 -0.28
CA LYS A 162 9.49 -18.12 -1.46
C LYS A 162 10.23 -16.87 -1.96
N GLY A 163 9.80 -15.68 -1.56
CA GLY A 163 10.30 -14.42 -2.09
C GLY A 163 9.85 -14.13 -3.53
N GLU A 164 8.64 -14.56 -3.89
CA GLU A 164 8.13 -14.52 -5.28
C GLU A 164 7.32 -13.26 -5.59
N THR A 165 6.82 -13.19 -6.83
CA THR A 165 5.89 -12.15 -7.28
C THR A 165 4.45 -12.62 -7.05
N ILE A 166 3.65 -11.79 -6.38
CA ILE A 166 2.20 -11.97 -6.32
C ILE A 166 1.54 -11.23 -7.47
N LYS A 167 0.53 -11.88 -8.07
CA LYS A 167 -0.36 -11.25 -9.03
C LYS A 167 -1.72 -11.04 -8.37
N PRO A 168 -2.08 -9.80 -7.98
CA PRO A 168 -3.37 -9.54 -7.36
C PRO A 168 -4.52 -9.91 -8.31
N PHE A 169 -5.59 -10.48 -7.77
CA PHE A 169 -6.83 -10.68 -8.51
C PHE A 169 -7.57 -9.34 -8.61
N ILE A 170 -7.73 -8.81 -9.83
CA ILE A 170 -8.36 -7.50 -10.01
C ILE A 170 -9.87 -7.62 -9.87
N ILE A 171 -10.43 -6.97 -8.85
CA ILE A 171 -11.86 -7.00 -8.54
C ILE A 171 -12.61 -5.77 -9.04
N ALA A 172 -11.89 -4.67 -9.28
CA ALA A 172 -12.43 -3.45 -9.87
C ALA A 172 -11.34 -2.72 -10.64
N GLU A 173 -11.70 -2.16 -11.78
CA GLU A 173 -10.91 -1.24 -12.57
C GLU A 173 -11.87 -0.22 -13.16
N ILE A 174 -11.63 1.06 -12.86
CA ILE A 174 -12.58 2.14 -13.16
C ILE A 174 -11.80 3.35 -13.63
N PHE A 175 -12.26 3.95 -14.73
CA PHE A 175 -11.65 5.17 -15.27
C PHE A 175 -12.65 6.33 -15.30
N SER A 176 -12.11 7.56 -15.29
CA SER A 176 -12.91 8.76 -15.43
C SER A 176 -13.64 8.83 -16.77
N ARG A 177 -13.10 8.22 -17.84
CA ARG A 177 -13.78 8.12 -19.15
C ARG A 177 -15.13 7.42 -19.09
N ASP A 178 -15.35 6.56 -18.09
CA ASP A 178 -16.58 5.78 -17.94
C ASP A 178 -17.70 6.60 -17.25
N GLY A 179 -17.46 7.90 -17.03
CA GLY A 179 -18.41 8.83 -16.42
C GLY A 179 -18.37 8.86 -14.89
N TYR A 180 -17.37 8.22 -14.27
CA TYR A 180 -17.14 8.26 -12.84
C TYR A 180 -16.23 9.45 -12.46
N ASN A 181 -16.46 10.02 -11.28
CA ASN A 181 -15.56 11.01 -10.70
C ASN A 181 -14.36 10.29 -10.06
N ILE A 182 -13.42 9.86 -10.91
CA ILE A 182 -12.14 9.31 -10.49
C ILE A 182 -11.07 10.39 -10.60
N ASP A 183 -10.35 10.60 -9.52
CA ASP A 183 -9.24 11.54 -9.41
C ASP A 183 -8.02 10.80 -8.81
N ASN A 184 -7.09 11.51 -8.16
CA ASN A 184 -5.90 10.96 -7.55
C ASN A 184 -6.21 10.18 -6.25
N MET A 185 -6.71 8.95 -6.42
CA MET A 185 -7.06 8.06 -5.31
C MET A 185 -5.82 7.59 -4.53
N GLU A 186 -5.68 8.06 -3.29
CA GLU A 186 -4.49 7.80 -2.46
C GLU A 186 -4.76 6.90 -1.26
N GLY A 187 -5.99 6.88 -0.74
CA GLY A 187 -6.29 6.13 0.49
C GLY A 187 -7.37 5.08 0.32
N LEU A 188 -7.17 3.95 1.01
CA LEU A 188 -8.04 2.79 1.02
C LEU A 188 -8.34 2.39 2.47
N ALA A 189 -9.63 2.37 2.83
CA ALA A 189 -10.07 1.69 4.04
C ALA A 189 -11.08 0.60 3.72
N VAL A 190 -10.92 -0.55 4.35
CA VAL A 190 -11.85 -1.68 4.20
C VAL A 190 -12.44 -2.08 5.54
N ARG A 191 -13.74 -2.34 5.54
CA ARG A 191 -14.48 -2.72 6.73
C ARG A 191 -15.48 -3.82 6.40
N GLY A 192 -15.29 -4.99 7.00
CA GLY A 192 -16.31 -6.04 6.97
C GLY A 192 -17.38 -5.82 8.04
N ASP A 193 -18.65 -5.91 7.67
CA ASP A 193 -19.76 -6.01 8.63
C ASP A 193 -19.89 -7.48 9.09
N PRO A 194 -19.57 -7.80 10.35
CA PRO A 194 -19.63 -9.17 10.83
C PRO A 194 -21.05 -9.74 10.89
N ARG A 195 -22.09 -8.90 10.84
CA ARG A 195 -23.49 -9.36 10.89
C ARG A 195 -24.03 -9.75 9.53
N THR A 196 -23.63 -9.02 8.48
CA THR A 196 -24.16 -9.21 7.12
C THR A 196 -23.16 -9.85 6.17
N GLY A 197 -21.88 -9.92 6.54
CA GLY A 197 -20.79 -10.35 5.66
C GLY A 197 -20.45 -9.33 4.57
N ARG A 198 -21.10 -8.15 4.55
CA ARG A 198 -20.81 -7.11 3.56
C ARG A 198 -19.43 -6.51 3.79
N ILE A 199 -18.72 -6.29 2.70
CA ILE A 199 -17.46 -5.56 2.70
C ILE A 199 -17.76 -4.14 2.22
N PHE A 200 -17.39 -3.16 3.03
CA PHE A 200 -17.38 -1.76 2.66
C PHE A 200 -15.95 -1.37 2.28
N VAL A 201 -15.80 -0.82 1.09
CA VAL A 201 -14.55 -0.26 0.60
C VAL A 201 -14.73 1.25 0.54
N TYR A 202 -13.87 1.99 1.24
CA TYR A 202 -13.84 3.44 1.27
C TYR A 202 -12.57 3.88 0.57
N LEU A 203 -12.73 4.85 -0.33
CA LEU A 203 -11.65 5.42 -1.11
C LEU A 203 -11.61 6.92 -0.83
N VAL A 204 -10.41 7.48 -0.74
CA VAL A 204 -10.22 8.93 -0.65
C VAL A 204 -9.26 9.36 -1.73
N SER A 205 -9.65 10.42 -2.43
CA SER A 205 -8.78 11.14 -3.35
C SER A 205 -8.06 12.23 -2.58
N ASP A 206 -6.80 12.42 -2.89
CA ASP A 206 -6.13 13.68 -2.58
C ASP A 206 -6.49 14.72 -3.64
N ASN A 207 -6.45 16.00 -3.27
CA ASN A 207 -6.58 17.11 -4.20
C ASN A 207 -5.19 17.47 -4.75
N ASN A 208 -4.76 16.74 -5.77
CA ASN A 208 -3.64 17.23 -6.58
C ASN A 208 -4.12 18.43 -7.40
N TYR A 209 -4.08 19.62 -6.81
CA TYR A 209 -4.07 20.89 -7.54
C TYR A 209 -2.75 21.00 -8.31
N ASN A 210 -2.64 20.27 -9.42
CA ASN A 210 -1.68 20.59 -10.45
C ASN A 210 -2.45 21.32 -11.56
N GLU A 211 -2.36 22.66 -11.50
CA GLU A 211 -2.55 23.55 -12.65
C GLU A 211 -1.56 23.21 -13.78
#